data_AF-S4P0W5-F1
#
_entry.id   AF-S4P0W5-F1
#
_cell.length_a   1.000
_cell.length_b   1.000
_cell.length_c   1.000
_cell.angle_alpha   90.00
_cell.angle_beta   90.00
_cell.angle_gamma   90.00
#
_symmetry.space_group_name_H-M   'P 1'
#
loop_
_entity.id
_entity.type
_entity.pdbx_description
1 polymer ?
#
loop_
_entity_poly.entity_id
_entity_poly.type
_entity_poly.pdbx_seq_one_letter_code
_entity_poly.pdbx_strand_id
1 'polypeptide(L)'
;DRLALTEYVSNLEARIKNKSDLRNQNLNCIRPPDNHFSKLDSGLKKNTTFVKKLKSFSATQLDTLSKDLSVLNLTKYISEVAAAIAEAKLKMSDISAAVNLCSVLHQTYGEFSTFFFENWQKI
;
A
#
# COMPACT_ATOMS: atom_id res chain seq x y z
N ASP A 1 -0.44 -37.58 -6.32
CA ASP A 1 0.29 -36.76 -7.30
C ASP A 1 1.39 -35.97 -6.59
N ARG A 2 2.67 -36.37 -6.76
CA ARG A 2 3.82 -35.83 -6.02
C ARG A 2 4.21 -34.42 -6.50
N LEU A 3 3.95 -34.10 -7.77
CA LEU A 3 4.26 -32.80 -8.35
C LEU A 3 3.34 -31.73 -7.77
N ALA A 4 2.02 -31.99 -7.76
CA ALA A 4 1.04 -31.09 -7.16
C ALA A 4 1.33 -30.80 -5.67
N LEU A 5 1.77 -31.81 -4.91
CA LEU A 5 2.15 -31.62 -3.51
C LEU A 5 3.41 -30.74 -3.37
N THR A 6 4.42 -30.95 -4.22
CA THR A 6 5.67 -30.16 -4.19
C THR A 6 5.40 -28.70 -4.55
N GLU A 7 4.59 -28.46 -5.57
CA GLU A 7 4.17 -27.12 -5.98
C GLU A 7 3.35 -26.43 -4.87
N TYR A 8 2.45 -27.15 -4.21
CA TYR A 8 1.69 -26.62 -3.09
C TYR A 8 2.59 -26.19 -1.92
N VAL A 9 3.56 -27.03 -1.53
CA VAL A 9 4.52 -26.71 -0.46
C VAL A 9 5.36 -25.48 -0.84
N SER A 10 5.91 -25.45 -2.06
CA SER A 10 6.69 -24.30 -2.54
C SER A 10 5.89 -22.99 -2.52
N ASN A 11 4.61 -23.04 -2.92
CA ASN A 11 3.73 -21.87 -2.88
C ASN A 11 3.43 -21.41 -1.45
N LEU A 12 3.26 -22.34 -0.50
CA LEU A 12 3.08 -22.00 0.91
C LEU A 12 4.32 -21.35 1.51
N GLU A 13 5.50 -21.92 1.26
CA GLU A 13 6.78 -21.38 1.74
C GLU A 13 7.02 -19.97 1.20
N ALA A 14 6.78 -19.74 -0.09
CA ALA A 14 6.89 -18.42 -0.69
C ALA A 14 5.95 -17.39 -0.03
N ARG A 15 4.70 -17.78 0.26
CA ARG A 15 3.72 -16.91 0.94
C ARG A 15 4.12 -16.60 2.37
N ILE A 16 4.61 -17.59 3.12
CA ILE A 16 5.08 -17.41 4.50
C ILE A 16 6.29 -16.48 4.52
N LYS A 17 7.27 -16.74 3.66
CA LYS A 17 8.46 -15.91 3.52
C LYS A 17 8.10 -14.45 3.20
N ASN A 18 7.23 -14.23 2.19
CA ASN A 18 6.80 -12.88 1.83
C ASN A 18 6.12 -12.14 3.01
N LYS A 19 5.25 -12.82 3.76
CA LYS A 19 4.63 -12.23 4.97
C LYS A 19 5.65 -11.88 6.04
N SER A 20 6.66 -12.73 6.25
CA SER A 20 7.74 -12.49 7.22
C SER A 20 8.59 -11.29 6.80
N ASP A 21 8.99 -11.23 5.54
CA ASP A 21 9.81 -10.16 4.98
C ASP A 21 9.07 -8.81 5.09
N LEU A 22 7.79 -8.77 4.70
CA LEU A 22 6.97 -7.55 4.75
C LEU A 22 6.72 -7.09 6.19
N ARG A 23 6.48 -8.02 7.12
CA ARG A 23 6.36 -7.70 8.55
C ARG A 23 7.64 -7.07 9.08
N ASN A 24 8.80 -7.64 8.74
CA ASN A 24 10.08 -7.12 9.18
C ASN A 24 10.35 -5.71 8.64
N GLN A 25 10.02 -5.45 7.37
CA GLN A 25 10.13 -4.13 6.75
C GLN A 25 9.21 -3.10 7.43
N ASN A 26 7.96 -3.48 7.75
CA ASN A 26 7.01 -2.58 8.40
C ASN A 26 7.36 -2.26 9.86
N LEU A 27 7.95 -3.22 10.59
CA LEU A 27 8.38 -3.03 11.98
C LEU A 27 9.66 -2.19 12.09
N ASN A 28 10.62 -2.42 11.19
CA ASN A 28 11.92 -1.77 11.21
C ASN A 28 12.04 -0.67 10.15
N CYS A 29 10.92 -0.05 9.76
CA CYS A 29 10.93 0.96 8.71
C CYS A 29 11.66 2.22 9.17
N ILE A 30 12.52 2.75 8.30
CA ILE A 30 13.14 4.06 8.48
C ILE A 30 12.46 4.99 7.49
N ARG A 31 11.67 5.93 8.01
CA ARG A 31 10.90 6.84 7.17
C ARG A 31 11.79 7.87 6.50
N PRO A 32 11.46 8.31 5.28
CA PRO A 32 12.21 9.36 4.61
C PRO A 32 12.22 10.67 5.44
N PRO A 33 13.34 11.40 5.48
CA PRO A 33 13.41 12.72 6.11
C PRO A 33 12.58 13.76 5.33
N ASP A 34 12.21 14.87 5.98
CA ASP A 34 11.32 15.90 5.39
C ASP A 34 11.81 16.47 4.05
N ASN A 35 13.13 16.60 3.88
CA ASN A 35 13.75 17.08 2.63
C ASN A 35 13.58 16.11 1.44
N HIS A 36 13.13 14.87 1.69
CA HIS A 36 12.76 13.93 0.65
C HIS A 36 11.53 14.44 -0.11
N PHE A 37 10.51 14.87 0.64
CA PHE A 37 9.21 15.26 0.09
C PHE A 37 9.23 16.60 -0.66
N SER A 38 10.23 17.46 -0.40
CA SER A 38 10.36 18.75 -1.10
C SER A 38 10.72 18.61 -2.58
N LYS A 39 11.22 17.43 -3.00
CA LYS A 39 11.56 17.12 -4.40
C LYS A 39 10.41 16.46 -5.16
N LEU A 40 9.35 16.08 -4.46
CA LEU A 40 8.19 15.38 -5.01
C LEU A 40 7.10 16.36 -5.45
N ASP A 41 6.20 15.91 -6.31
CA ASP A 41 5.14 16.73 -6.88
C ASP A 41 3.97 16.91 -5.90
N SER A 42 3.78 18.13 -5.38
CA SER A 42 2.67 18.52 -4.51
C SER A 42 1.45 19.07 -5.26
N GLY A 43 1.37 18.90 -6.58
CA GLY A 43 0.31 19.42 -7.41
C GLY A 43 -1.06 18.84 -7.06
N LEU A 44 -2.02 19.71 -6.72
CA LEU A 44 -3.38 19.35 -6.31
C LEU A 44 -4.05 18.38 -7.29
N LYS A 45 -3.88 18.61 -8.60
CA LYS A 45 -4.50 17.79 -9.64
C LYS A 45 -4.04 16.34 -9.55
N LYS A 46 -2.72 16.10 -9.50
CA LYS A 46 -2.16 14.73 -9.50
C LYS A 46 -2.47 14.00 -8.19
N ASN A 47 -2.35 14.67 -7.05
CA ASN A 47 -2.67 14.09 -5.74
C ASN A 47 -4.15 13.72 -5.63
N THR A 48 -5.07 14.61 -6.06
CA THR A 48 -6.51 14.30 -6.10
C THR A 48 -6.82 13.14 -7.06
N THR A 49 -6.16 13.07 -8.21
CA THR A 49 -6.29 11.95 -9.14
C THR A 49 -5.82 10.65 -8.51
N PHE A 50 -4.70 10.67 -7.78
CA PHE A 50 -4.18 9.49 -7.07
C PHE A 50 -5.19 8.97 -6.04
N VAL A 51 -5.73 9.84 -5.17
CA VAL A 51 -6.76 9.47 -4.19
C VAL A 51 -7.98 8.86 -4.86
N LYS A 52 -8.44 9.42 -5.99
CA LYS A 52 -9.57 8.86 -6.75
C LYS A 52 -9.30 7.46 -7.28
N LYS A 53 -8.09 7.16 -7.76
CA LYS A 53 -7.72 5.82 -8.24
C LYS A 53 -7.82 4.78 -7.12
N LEU A 54 -7.48 5.14 -5.88
CA LEU A 54 -7.52 4.24 -4.73
C LEU A 54 -8.93 3.74 -4.39
N LYS A 55 -9.96 4.57 -4.57
CA LYS A 55 -11.36 4.17 -4.32
C LYS A 55 -11.82 3.00 -5.18
N SER A 56 -11.23 2.83 -6.36
CA SER A 56 -11.50 1.75 -7.30
C SER A 56 -10.27 0.87 -7.50
N PHE A 57 -9.49 0.66 -6.43
CA PHE A 57 -8.25 -0.11 -6.48
C PHE A 57 -8.45 -1.53 -7.05
N SER A 58 -7.52 -1.95 -7.90
CA SER A 58 -7.37 -3.35 -8.34
C SER A 58 -5.90 -3.75 -8.39
N ALA A 59 -5.60 -5.06 -8.30
CA ALA A 59 -4.23 -5.56 -8.36
C ALA A 59 -3.47 -5.13 -9.62
N THR A 60 -4.16 -5.01 -10.76
CA THR A 60 -3.58 -4.56 -12.04
C THR A 60 -3.07 -3.12 -12.02
N GLN A 61 -3.53 -2.30 -11.07
CA GLN A 61 -3.12 -0.90 -10.94
C GLN A 61 -1.91 -0.72 -10.03
N LEU A 62 -1.46 -1.77 -9.32
CA LEU A 62 -0.42 -1.68 -8.30
C LEU A 62 0.86 -1.04 -8.84
N ASP A 63 1.34 -1.45 -10.02
CA ASP A 63 2.57 -0.91 -10.62
C ASP A 63 2.43 0.57 -10.97
N THR A 64 1.25 0.98 -11.45
CA THR A 64 0.97 2.38 -11.79
C THR A 64 0.89 3.23 -10.53
N LEU A 65 0.18 2.75 -9.50
CA LEU A 65 0.07 3.42 -8.22
C LEU A 65 1.41 3.51 -7.48
N SER A 66 2.25 2.48 -7.58
CA SER A 66 3.59 2.49 -6.98
C SER A 66 4.49 3.53 -7.63
N LYS A 67 4.42 3.67 -8.96
CA LYS A 67 5.11 4.74 -9.69
C LYS A 67 4.60 6.12 -9.27
N ASP A 68 3.29 6.31 -9.22
CA ASP A 68 2.69 7.57 -8.77
C ASP A 68 3.13 7.91 -7.32
N LEU A 69 3.12 6.94 -6.40
CA LEU A 69 3.55 7.12 -5.00
C LEU A 69 5.02 7.58 -4.92
N SER A 70 5.90 7.07 -5.78
CA SER A 70 7.32 7.43 -5.79
C SER A 70 7.61 8.88 -6.22
N VAL A 71 6.66 9.55 -6.89
CA VAL A 71 6.84 10.90 -7.44
C VAL A 71 5.93 11.95 -6.83
N LEU A 72 4.89 11.53 -6.09
CA LEU A 72 3.91 12.43 -5.47
C LEU A 72 4.24 12.71 -4.01
N ASN A 73 4.06 13.97 -3.61
CA ASN A 73 4.07 14.35 -2.20
C ASN A 73 2.64 14.23 -1.64
N LEU A 74 2.35 13.11 -0.98
CA LEU A 74 1.03 12.84 -0.41
C LEU A 74 0.88 13.30 1.03
N THR A 75 1.87 14.00 1.63
CA THR A 75 1.86 14.36 3.06
C THR A 75 0.57 15.07 3.50
N LYS A 76 0.01 15.93 2.63
CA LYS A 76 -1.24 16.65 2.91
C LYS A 76 -2.52 15.86 2.63
N TYR A 77 -2.41 14.67 2.04
CA TYR A 77 -3.51 13.85 1.54
C TYR A 77 -3.58 12.47 2.22
N ILE A 78 -2.77 12.20 3.25
CA ILE A 78 -2.69 10.86 3.86
C ILE A 78 -4.01 10.43 4.48
N SER A 79 -4.77 11.36 5.07
CA SER A 79 -6.10 11.06 5.61
C SER A 79 -7.07 10.59 4.51
N GLU A 80 -7.09 11.29 3.38
CA GLU A 80 -7.94 10.93 2.24
C GLU A 80 -7.47 9.66 1.53
N VAL A 81 -6.15 9.45 1.44
CA VAL A 81 -5.56 8.20 0.94
C VAL A 81 -6.00 7.02 1.81
N ALA A 82 -5.89 7.16 3.13
CA ALA A 82 -6.29 6.12 4.08
C ALA A 82 -7.79 5.80 3.99
N ALA A 83 -8.65 6.83 3.95
CA ALA A 83 -10.08 6.67 3.77
C ALA A 83 -10.42 6.00 2.43
N ALA A 84 -9.78 6.42 1.33
CA ALA A 84 -10.03 5.85 0.01
C ALA A 84 -9.67 4.37 -0.09
N ILE A 85 -8.61 3.93 0.57
CA ILE A 85 -8.23 2.51 0.62
C ILE A 85 -9.18 1.72 1.50
N ALA A 86 -9.59 2.26 2.66
CA ALA A 86 -10.52 1.60 3.57
C ALA A 86 -11.90 1.38 2.91
N GLU A 87 -12.41 2.38 2.17
CA GLU A 87 -13.69 2.31 1.45
C GLU A 87 -13.63 1.48 0.14
N ALA A 88 -12.44 1.07 -0.31
CA ALA A 88 -12.28 0.40 -1.60
C ALA A 88 -12.97 -0.97 -1.59
N LYS A 89 -13.76 -1.25 -2.63
CA LYS A 89 -14.41 -2.56 -2.82
C LYS A 89 -13.42 -3.57 -3.41
N LEU A 90 -12.66 -4.23 -2.54
CA LEU A 90 -11.61 -5.18 -2.93
C LEU A 90 -12.18 -6.57 -3.25
N LYS A 91 -11.68 -7.20 -4.32
CA LYS A 91 -11.86 -8.63 -4.56
C LYS A 91 -10.77 -9.42 -3.84
N MET A 92 -10.97 -10.73 -3.65
CA MET A 92 -9.93 -11.61 -3.07
C MET A 92 -8.61 -11.56 -3.82
N SER A 93 -8.64 -11.35 -5.14
CA SER A 93 -7.45 -11.17 -5.98
C SER A 93 -6.68 -9.87 -5.69
N ASP A 94 -7.34 -8.86 -5.11
CA ASP A 94 -6.74 -7.53 -4.88
C ASP A 94 -6.05 -7.44 -3.52
N ILE A 95 -6.38 -8.31 -2.57
CA ILE A 95 -5.91 -8.24 -1.18
C ILE A 95 -4.39 -8.21 -1.08
N SER A 96 -3.68 -9.09 -1.79
CA SER A 96 -2.22 -9.12 -1.74
C SER A 96 -1.60 -7.82 -2.23
N ALA A 97 -2.18 -7.23 -3.28
CA ALA A 97 -1.70 -5.97 -3.84
C ALA A 97 -2.02 -4.78 -2.93
N ALA A 98 -3.21 -4.76 -2.33
CA ALA A 98 -3.61 -3.73 -1.37
C ALA A 98 -2.71 -3.74 -0.13
N VAL A 99 -2.36 -4.92 0.41
CA VAL A 99 -1.44 -5.07 1.54
C VAL A 99 -0.04 -4.54 1.21
N ASN A 100 0.47 -4.80 0.00
CA ASN A 100 1.75 -4.27 -0.46
C ASN A 100 1.71 -2.74 -0.53
N LEU A 101 0.66 -2.17 -1.13
CA LEU A 101 0.48 -0.72 -1.22
C LEU A 101 0.41 -0.06 0.18
N CYS A 102 -0.37 -0.63 1.10
CA CYS A 102 -0.47 -0.14 2.48
C CYS A 102 0.87 -0.20 3.20
N SER A 103 1.67 -1.25 2.95
CA SER A 103 3.00 -1.37 3.54
C SER A 103 3.94 -0.27 3.06
N VAL A 104 3.95 0.03 1.76
CA VAL A 104 4.73 1.16 1.22
C VAL A 104 4.27 2.49 1.82
N LEU A 105 2.95 2.73 1.92
CA LEU A 105 2.40 3.93 2.53
C LEU A 105 2.80 4.06 4.01
N HIS A 106 2.73 2.97 4.78
CA HIS A 106 3.16 2.93 6.19
C HIS A 106 4.65 3.24 6.37
N GLN A 107 5.49 2.68 5.51
CA GLN A 107 6.94 2.89 5.54
C GLN A 107 7.33 4.30 5.09
N THR A 108 6.48 4.98 4.30
CA THR A 108 6.74 6.33 3.78
C THR A 108 6.16 7.42 4.68
N TYR A 109 4.92 7.25 5.15
CA TYR A 109 4.14 8.28 5.84
C TYR A 109 3.74 7.80 7.25
N GLY A 110 4.25 8.49 8.28
CA GLY A 110 4.09 8.03 9.66
C GLY A 110 2.66 8.04 10.19
N GLU A 111 1.81 8.93 9.68
CA GLU A 111 0.42 9.05 10.10
C GLU A 111 -0.52 8.08 9.40
N PHE A 112 -0.05 7.39 8.35
CA PHE A 112 -0.90 6.52 7.52
C PHE A 112 -1.58 5.43 8.33
N SER A 113 -0.84 4.71 9.19
CA SER A 113 -1.39 3.60 9.97
C SER A 113 -2.51 4.05 10.91
N THR A 114 -2.37 5.24 11.50
CA THR A 114 -3.36 5.81 12.41
C THR A 114 -4.65 6.12 11.67
N PHE A 115 -4.56 6.91 10.59
CA PHE A 115 -5.75 7.24 9.80
C PHE A 115 -6.38 6.01 9.17
N PHE A 116 -5.59 5.04 8.70
CA PHE A 116 -6.12 3.81 8.13
C PHE A 116 -6.89 3.01 9.17
N PHE A 117 -6.34 2.83 10.37
CA PHE A 117 -7.01 2.13 11.46
C PHE A 117 -8.33 2.81 11.86
N GLU A 118 -8.33 4.13 12.03
CA GLU A 118 -9.53 4.91 12.39
C GLU A 118 -10.64 4.80 11.35
N ASN A 119 -10.31 4.81 10.06
CA ASN A 119 -11.29 4.63 8.99
C ASN A 119 -11.79 3.18 8.94
N TRP A 120 -10.90 2.20 9.15
CA TRP A 120 -11.25 0.79 9.15
C TRP A 120 -12.24 0.41 10.25
N GLN A 121 -12.16 1.06 11.42
CA GLN A 121 -13.09 0.82 12.54
C GLN A 121 -14.52 1.32 12.29
N LYS A 122 -14.72 2.18 11.29
CA LYS A 122 -16.03 2.81 11.00
C LYS A 122 -16.84 2.04 9.95
N ILE A 123 -16.23 1.04 9.31
CA ILE A 123 -16.84 0.18 8.29
C ILE A 123 -17.52 -1.00 8.97
#